data_AF-A0A2T0GVP6-F1
#
_entry.id   AF-A0A2T0GVP6-F1
#
_cell.length_a   1.000
_cell.length_b   1.000
_cell.length_c   1.000
_cell.angle_alpha   90.00
_cell.angle_beta   90.00
_cell.angle_gamma   90.00
#
_symmetry.space_group_name_H-M   'P 1'
#
loop_
_entity.id
_entity.type
_entity.pdbx_description
1 polymer ?
#
loop_
_entity_poly.entity_id
_entity_poly.type
_entity_poly.pdbx_seq_one_letter_code
_entity_poly.pdbx_strand_id
1 'polypeptide(L)' 'MSGPSSGAVLAELLVRGTWLVEEAAYEVGGRRYTSGQCRDVAAALEELAAALGEHAGRVEDVPAATVDGVGYRGGSDG' A
#
# COMPACT_ATOMS: atom_id res chain seq x y z
N MET A 1 -14.09 -5.78 18.99
CA MET A 1 -14.10 -5.24 17.61
C MET A 1 -12.64 -5.09 17.20
N SER A 2 -12.13 -5.97 16.34
CA SER A 2 -10.78 -5.82 15.80
C SER A 2 -10.79 -4.68 14.78
N GLY A 3 -9.91 -3.69 14.96
CA GLY A 3 -9.76 -2.59 14.00
C GLY A 3 -9.32 -3.12 12.62
N PRO A 4 -9.42 -2.28 11.57
CA PRO A 4 -8.94 -2.67 10.25
C PRO A 4 -7.47 -3.07 10.34
N SER A 5 -7.11 -4.17 9.69
CA SER A 5 -5.71 -4.59 9.61
C SER A 5 -4.89 -3.50 8.91
N SER A 6 -3.62 -3.34 9.29
CA SER A 6 -2.73 -2.35 8.66
C SER A 6 -2.69 -2.49 7.13
N GLY A 7 -2.86 -3.71 6.61
CA GLY A 7 -2.98 -3.97 5.16
C GLY A 7 -4.27 -3.44 4.52
N ALA A 8 -5.41 -3.50 5.21
CA ALA A 8 -6.66 -2.96 4.69
C ALA A 8 -6.62 -1.41 4.62
N VAL A 9 -6.02 -0.77 5.62
CA VAL A 9 -5.81 0.68 5.64
C VAL A 9 -4.86 1.11 4.52
N LEU A 10 -3.76 0.38 4.32
CA LEU A 10 -2.82 0.65 3.22
C LEU A 10 -3.50 0.49 1.86
N ALA A 11 -4.26 -0.58 1.65
CA ALA A 11 -4.98 -0.81 0.40
C ALA A 11 -5.97 0.32 0.10
N GLU A 12 -6.72 0.79 1.10
CA GLU A 12 -7.62 1.93 0.94
C GLU A 12 -6.89 3.23 0.58
N LEU A 13 -5.78 3.52 1.26
CA LEU A 13 -4.95 4.70 0.97
C LEU A 13 -4.37 4.64 -0.45
N LEU A 14 -3.91 3.47 -0.91
CA LEU A 14 -3.39 3.28 -2.26
C LEU A 14 -4.48 3.49 -3.32
N VAL A 15 -5.69 2.94 -3.11
CA VAL A 15 -6.82 3.16 -4.05
C VAL A 15 -7.18 4.64 -4.16
N ARG A 16 -7.23 5.35 -3.02
CA ARG A 16 -7.48 6.80 -3.01
C ARG A 16 -6.34 7.57 -3.68
N GLY A 17 -5.09 7.14 -3.49
CA GLY A 17 -3.91 7.70 -4.12
C GLY A 17 -3.93 7.57 -5.65
N THR A 18 -4.34 6.41 -6.18
CA THR A 18 -4.50 6.21 -7.63
C THR A 18 -5.44 7.24 -8.25
N TRP A 19 -6.59 7.47 -7.63
CA TRP A 19 -7.56 8.46 -8.11
C TRP A 19 -6.98 9.88 -8.12
N LEU A 20 -6.20 10.26 -7.09
CA LEU A 20 -5.53 11.57 -7.05
C LEU A 20 -4.49 11.73 -8.15
N VAL A 21 -3.74 10.67 -8.47
CA VAL A 21 -2.74 10.69 -9.55
C VAL A 21 -3.42 10.79 -10.92
N GLU A 22 -4.52 10.08 -11.14
CA GLU A 22 -5.32 10.18 -12.37
C GLU A 22 -5.86 11.59 -12.58
N GLU A 23 -6.42 12.20 -11.53
CA GLU A 23 -6.92 13.58 -11.57
C GLU A 23 -5.79 14.59 -11.84
N ALA A 24 -4.63 14.43 -11.18
CA ALA A 24 -3.47 15.26 -11.44
C ALA A 24 -2.99 15.15 -12.90
N ALA A 25 -2.95 13.94 -13.46
CA ALA A 25 -2.57 13.72 -14.85
C ALA A 25 -3.56 14.39 -15.83
N TYR A 26 -4.86 14.31 -15.55
CA TYR A 26 -5.90 14.98 -16.32
C TYR A 26 -5.71 16.51 -16.31
N GLU A 27 -5.52 17.10 -15.14
CA GLU A 27 -5.36 18.54 -14.97
C GLU A 27 -4.03 19.06 -15.55
N VAL A 28 -2.96 18.25 -15.52
CA VAL A 28 -1.69 18.54 -16.19
C VAL A 28 -1.90 18.61 -17.70
N GLY A 29 -2.58 17.61 -18.29
CA GLY A 29 -2.95 17.61 -19.70
C GLY A 29 -3.84 18.80 -20.09
N GLY A 30 -4.69 19.25 -19.16
CA GLY A 30 -5.54 20.43 -19.30
C GLY A 30 -4.85 21.78 -19.08
N ARG A 31 -3.56 21.83 -18.71
CA ARG A 31 -2.82 23.05 -18.30
C ARG A 31 -3.46 23.82 -17.14
N ARG A 32 -4.19 23.12 -16.27
CA ARG A 32 -4.81 23.68 -15.05
C ARG A 32 -4.01 23.36 -13.79
N TYR A 33 -3.03 22.46 -13.92
CA TYR A 33 -2.12 22.08 -12.85
C TYR A 33 -0.90 23.00 -12.80
N THR A 34 -0.65 23.61 -11.65
CA THR A 34 0.48 24.51 -11.42
C THR A 34 1.77 23.74 -11.15
N SER A 35 2.92 24.39 -11.37
CA SER A 35 4.23 23.82 -11.03
C SER A 35 4.43 23.57 -9.53
N GLY A 36 3.66 24.25 -8.66
CA GLY A 36 3.62 23.97 -7.22
C GLY A 36 2.92 22.64 -6.96
N GLN A 37 1.71 22.47 -7.49
CA GLN A 37 0.95 21.24 -7.36
C GLN A 37 1.69 20.02 -7.93
N CYS A 38 2.40 20.17 -9.06
CA CYS A 38 3.26 19.09 -9.57
C CYS A 38 4.33 18.66 -8.55
N ARG A 39 4.95 19.62 -7.85
CA ARG A 39 5.99 19.35 -6.84
C ARG A 39 5.39 18.72 -5.58
N ASP A 40 4.21 19.17 -5.16
CA ASP A 40 3.53 18.62 -3.99
C ASP A 40 3.13 17.16 -4.21
N VAL A 41 2.60 16.82 -5.39
CA VAL A 41 2.29 15.42 -5.75
C VAL A 41 3.56 14.58 -5.81
N ALA A 42 4.64 15.09 -6.40
CA ALA A 42 5.90 14.36 -6.46
C ALA A 42 6.44 14.04 -5.06
N ALA A 43 6.45 15.03 -4.16
CA ALA A 43 6.88 14.84 -2.77
C ALA A 43 6.03 13.78 -2.04
N ALA A 44 4.70 13.82 -2.20
CA ALA A 44 3.81 12.83 -1.60
C ALA A 44 4.06 11.40 -2.12
N LEU A 45 4.39 11.25 -3.40
CA LEU A 45 4.73 9.95 -4.01
C LEU A 45 6.08 9.43 -3.52
N GLU A 46 7.07 10.31 -3.31
CA GLU A 46 8.36 9.96 -2.73
C GLU A 46 8.22 9.46 -1.29
N GLU A 47 7.41 10.13 -0.46
CA GLU A 47 7.10 9.71 0.91
C GLU A 47 6.41 8.33 0.94
N LEU A 48 5.45 8.10 0.03
CA LEU A 48 4.78 6.80 -0.08
C LEU A 48 5.77 5.69 -0.50
N ALA A 49 6.64 5.97 -1.46
CA ALA A 49 7.66 5.01 -1.90
C ALA A 49 8.62 4.67 -0.76
N ALA A 50 9.05 5.66 0.02
CA ALA A 50 9.88 5.46 1.20
C ALA A 50 9.17 4.58 2.25
N ALA A 51 7.92 4.89 2.57
CA ALA A 51 7.13 4.12 3.54
C ALA A 51 6.95 2.65 3.11
N LEU A 52 6.71 2.39 1.83
CA LEU A 52 6.65 1.04 1.27
C LEU A 52 8.00 0.32 1.34
N GLY A 53 9.10 1.02 1.05
CA GLY A 53 10.45 0.49 1.19
C GLY A 53 10.79 0.10 2.63
N GLU A 54 10.44 0.95 3.60
CA GLU A 54 10.61 0.60 5.02
C GLU A 54 9.72 -0.58 5.43
N HIS A 55 8.50 -0.67 4.89
CA HIS A 55 7.63 -1.82 5.18
C HIS A 55 8.20 -3.11 4.61
N ALA A 56 8.71 -3.10 3.37
CA ALA A 56 9.37 -4.24 2.76
C ALA A 56 10.57 -4.70 3.59
N GLY A 57 11.44 -3.77 4.03
CA GLY A 57 12.57 -4.09 4.91
C GLY A 57 12.13 -4.73 6.24
N ARG A 58 11.01 -4.30 6.82
CA ARG A 58 10.44 -4.91 8.04
C ARG A 58 9.83 -6.30 7.79
N VAL A 59 9.28 -6.55 6.60
CA VAL A 59 8.75 -7.88 6.22
C VAL A 59 9.90 -8.86 6.00
N GLU A 60 11.01 -8.42 5.40
CA GLU A 60 12.21 -9.23 5.19
C GLU A 60 12.96 -9.56 6.50
N ASP A 61 12.87 -8.69 7.51
CA ASP A 61 13.43 -8.91 8.85
C ASP A 61 12.59 -9.86 9.73
N VAL A 62 11.41 -10.31 9.30
CA VAL A 62 10.68 -11.38 9.98
C VAL A 62 11.37 -12.70 9.62
N PRO A 63 12.03 -13.40 10.56
CA PRO A 63 12.61 -14.70 10.25
C PRO A 63 11.47 -15.63 9.79
N ALA A 64 11.72 -16.39 8.73
CA ALA A 64 10.83 -17.38 8.13
C ALA A 64 10.41 -18.54 9.08
N ALA A 65 10.48 -18.35 10.40
CA ALA A 65 10.29 -19.33 11.45
C ALA A 65 8.85 -19.41 12.00
N THR A 66 7.84 -18.94 11.26
CA THR A 66 6.43 -19.13 11.66
C THR A 66 5.51 -19.48 10.50
N VAL A 67 5.97 -20.37 9.61
CA VAL A 67 5.06 -21.17 8.78
C VAL A 67 5.30 -22.64 9.10
N ASP A 68 5.14 -23.00 10.37
CA ASP A 68 5.07 -24.38 10.80
C ASP A 68 3.80 -24.55 11.64
N GLY A 69 2.86 -25.36 11.16
CA GLY A 69 1.75 -25.84 11.97
C GLY A 69 0.36 -25.22 11.75
N VAL A 70 -0.21 -25.34 10.56
CA VAL A 70 -1.63 -25.72 10.47
C VAL A 70 -1.74 -26.95 9.57
N GLY A 71 -1.49 -28.09 10.20
CA GLY A 71 -1.68 -29.40 9.60
C GLY A 71 -3.11 -29.58 9.10
N TYR A 72 -3.20 -30.07 7.88
CA TYR A 72 -4.38 -30.65 7.27
C TYR A 72 -5.05 -31.65 8.22
N ARG A 73 -6.13 -31.26 8.91
CA ARG A 73 -7.01 -32.19 9.63
C ARG A 73 -8.15 -32.61 8.69
N GLY A 74 -7.80 -33.36 7.66
CA GLY A 74 -8.77 -34.12 6.87
C GLY A 74 -9.28 -35.28 7.72
N GLY A 75 -10.41 -35.08 8.39
CA GLY A 75 -11.16 -36.15 9.03
C GLY A 75 -11.90 -36.96 7.97
N SER A 76 -11.36 -38.12 7.62
CA SER A 76 -12.07 -39.19 6.91
C SER A 76 -12.17 -40.36 7.86
N ASP A 77 -13.29 -40.44 8.59
CA ASP A 77 -13.83 -41.66 9.19
C ASP A 77 -15.29 -41.68 8.70
N GLY A 78 -15.89 -42.73 8.15
CA GLY A 78 -15.60 -44.17 8.17
C GLY A 78 -16.96 -44.85 8.16
#